data_AF-A0A5C7PCC9-F1
#
_entry.id   AF-A0A5C7PCC9-F1
#
_cell.length_a   1.000
_cell.length_b   1.000
_cell.length_c   1.000
_cell.angle_alpha   90.00
_cell.angle_beta   90.00
_cell.angle_gamma   90.00
#
_symmetry.space_group_name_H-M   'P 1'
#
loop_
_entity.id
_entity.type
_entity.pdbx_description
1 polymer ?
#
loop_
_entity_poly.entity_id
_entity_poly.type
_entity_poly.pdbx_seq_one_letter_code
_entity_poly.pdbx_strand_id
1 'polypeptide(L)'
;MAHAETLTPQRAERFAADDMETAAHWVAERARRVDASPARLVATFRALDASLARSPGVVALRDLLPGSGLEVLYLPSTSVTIGTLANLPGEIHQDALADIGRALRAEFIATGRDMVQIEADDGARLIVHAIEVRALVMAATNVQLIDAR
;
A
#
# COMPACT_ATOMS: atom_id res chain seq x y z
N MET A 1 13.18 38.01 26.28
CA MET A 1 13.34 36.56 26.55
C MET A 1 12.63 35.81 25.44
N ALA A 2 13.38 35.15 24.55
CA ALA A 2 12.84 34.49 23.36
C ALA A 2 12.35 33.09 23.75
N HIS A 3 11.05 32.82 23.54
CA HIS A 3 10.46 31.52 23.73
C HIS A 3 10.77 30.70 22.48
N ALA A 4 11.64 29.69 22.62
CA ALA A 4 11.92 28.75 21.55
C ALA A 4 10.77 27.73 21.49
N GLU A 5 9.80 27.97 20.62
CA GLU A 5 8.79 26.97 20.26
C GLU A 5 9.52 25.82 19.56
N THR A 6 9.67 24.71 20.29
CA THR A 6 10.23 23.48 19.74
C THR A 6 9.14 22.85 18.89
N LEU A 7 9.07 23.22 17.61
CA LEU A 7 8.27 22.52 16.60
C LEU A 7 8.79 21.09 16.54
N THR A 8 8.15 20.19 17.28
CA THR A 8 8.30 18.76 17.04
C THR A 8 7.77 18.56 15.63
N PRO A 9 8.57 18.15 14.63
CA PRO A 9 8.02 17.86 13.32
C PRO A 9 7.05 16.68 13.51
N GLN A 10 5.76 16.99 13.55
CA GLN A 10 4.71 16.00 13.42
C GLN A 10 4.98 15.33 12.08
N ARG A 11 5.36 14.05 12.13
CA ARG A 11 5.59 13.26 10.91
C ARG A 11 4.31 13.37 10.09
N ALA A 12 4.40 13.90 8.87
CA ALA A 12 3.25 13.98 8.00
C ALA A 12 2.63 12.57 7.89
N GLU A 13 1.32 12.49 8.10
CA GLU A 13 0.59 11.27 7.80
C GLU A 13 0.76 10.96 6.32
N ARG A 14 1.03 9.71 5.97
CA ARG A 14 1.34 9.31 4.59
C ARG A 14 0.08 9.22 3.73
N PHE A 15 -1.01 8.83 4.38
CA PHE A 15 -2.36 8.79 3.84
C PHE A 15 -3.29 9.31 4.93
N ALA A 16 -4.20 10.22 4.58
CA ALA A 16 -5.19 10.71 5.52
C ALA A 16 -6.15 9.59 5.95
N ALA A 17 -6.71 9.69 7.16
CA ALA A 17 -7.70 8.73 7.64
C ALA A 17 -8.93 8.64 6.70
N ASP A 18 -9.39 9.79 6.21
CA ASP A 18 -10.53 9.90 5.29
C ASP A 18 -10.27 9.21 3.94
N ASP A 19 -9.02 9.23 3.46
CA ASP A 19 -8.63 8.53 2.23
C ASP A 19 -8.71 7.02 2.42
N MET A 20 -8.29 6.52 3.58
CA MET A 20 -8.38 5.09 3.90
C MET A 20 -9.83 4.62 4.04
N GLU A 21 -10.70 5.44 4.61
CA GLU A 21 -12.14 5.16 4.70
C GLU A 21 -12.78 5.16 3.30
N THR A 22 -12.46 6.16 2.48
CA THR A 22 -12.92 6.23 1.09
C THR A 22 -12.46 5.02 0.29
N ALA A 23 -11.19 4.62 0.41
CA ALA A 23 -10.66 3.42 -0.23
C ALA A 23 -11.37 2.14 0.26
N ALA A 24 -11.67 2.03 1.55
CA ALA A 24 -12.37 0.88 2.11
C ALA A 24 -13.79 0.75 1.55
N HIS A 25 -14.52 1.85 1.44
CA HIS A 25 -15.83 1.87 0.80
C HIS A 25 -15.75 1.48 -0.68
N TRP A 26 -14.79 2.05 -1.42
CA TRP A 26 -14.57 1.72 -2.83
C TRP A 26 -14.27 0.23 -3.04
N VAL A 27 -13.47 -0.38 -2.16
CA VAL A 27 -13.18 -1.83 -2.20
C VAL A 27 -14.43 -2.63 -1.88
N ALA A 28 -15.16 -2.29 -0.82
CA ALA A 28 -16.35 -3.03 -0.40
C ALA A 28 -17.41 -3.09 -1.53
N GLU A 29 -17.65 -1.97 -2.22
CA GLU A 29 -18.57 -1.90 -3.36
C GLU A 29 -18.15 -2.83 -4.52
N ARG A 30 -16.85 -2.92 -4.80
CA ARG A 30 -16.30 -3.66 -5.96
C ARG A 30 -15.98 -5.12 -5.68
N ALA A 31 -15.64 -5.47 -4.46
CA ALA A 31 -15.39 -6.86 -4.07
C ALA A 31 -16.66 -7.72 -4.19
N ARG A 32 -17.85 -7.09 -4.24
CA ARG A 32 -19.18 -7.72 -4.37
C ARG A 32 -19.41 -8.81 -3.32
N ARG A 33 -18.80 -8.67 -2.13
CA ARG A 33 -19.10 -9.50 -0.97
C ARG A 33 -20.12 -8.78 -0.10
N VAL A 34 -21.15 -9.51 0.29
CA VAL A 34 -22.24 -9.00 1.13
C VAL A 34 -21.73 -8.65 2.55
N ASP A 35 -20.64 -9.28 3.00
CA ASP A 35 -20.13 -9.18 4.38
C ASP A 35 -18.77 -8.48 4.53
N ALA A 36 -18.29 -7.77 3.49
CA ALA A 36 -17.03 -7.03 3.60
C ALA A 36 -17.20 -5.88 4.61
N SER A 37 -16.55 -5.99 5.78
CA SER A 37 -16.57 -4.95 6.81
C SER A 37 -15.62 -3.81 6.44
N PRO A 38 -16.12 -2.56 6.23
CA PRO A 38 -15.25 -1.43 5.93
C PRO A 38 -14.20 -1.18 7.03
N ALA A 39 -14.53 -1.44 8.29
CA ALA A 39 -13.61 -1.31 9.41
C ALA A 39 -12.39 -2.25 9.29
N ARG A 40 -12.57 -3.48 8.80
CA ARG A 40 -11.45 -4.42 8.56
C ARG A 40 -10.55 -3.97 7.42
N LEU A 41 -11.14 -3.42 6.36
CA LEU A 41 -10.39 -2.85 5.24
C LEU A 41 -9.53 -1.67 5.70
N VAL A 42 -10.12 -0.73 6.47
CA VAL A 42 -9.37 0.38 7.09
C VAL A 42 -8.26 -0.11 8.01
N ALA A 43 -8.54 -1.09 8.89
CA ALA A 43 -7.53 -1.67 9.77
C ALA A 43 -6.36 -2.28 8.98
N THR A 44 -6.68 -2.99 7.90
CA THR A 44 -5.69 -3.61 7.00
C THR A 44 -4.86 -2.55 6.28
N PHE A 45 -5.48 -1.48 5.74
CA PHE A 45 -4.74 -0.37 5.11
C PHE A 45 -3.79 0.31 6.09
N ARG A 46 -4.24 0.61 7.31
CA ARG A 46 -3.40 1.19 8.37
C ARG A 46 -2.21 0.28 8.71
N ALA A 47 -2.45 -1.02 8.84
CA ALA A 47 -1.40 -1.98 9.16
C ALA A 47 -0.37 -2.12 8.01
N LEU A 48 -0.83 -2.11 6.75
CA LEU A 48 0.05 -2.10 5.57
C LEU A 48 0.88 -0.83 5.49
N ASP A 49 0.26 0.35 5.62
CA ASP A 49 0.96 1.63 5.58
C ASP A 49 2.04 1.70 6.66
N ALA A 50 1.68 1.36 7.91
CA ALA A 50 2.63 1.33 9.02
C ALA A 50 3.80 0.37 8.77
N SER A 51 3.55 -0.77 8.10
CA SER A 51 4.59 -1.74 7.75
C SER A 51 5.53 -1.21 6.67
N LEU A 52 4.98 -0.61 5.61
CA LEU A 52 5.74 -0.04 4.50
C LEU A 52 6.54 1.22 4.92
N ALA A 53 5.99 2.05 5.81
CA ALA A 53 6.63 3.27 6.32
C ALA A 53 7.95 3.03 7.06
N ARG A 54 8.24 1.77 7.44
CA ARG A 54 9.48 1.35 8.10
C ARG A 54 10.40 0.54 7.19
N SER A 55 9.99 0.23 5.97
CA SER A 55 10.81 -0.53 5.02
C SER A 55 11.98 0.35 4.54
N PRO A 56 13.24 -0.07 4.73
CA PRO A 56 14.41 0.78 4.48
C PRO A 56 14.74 0.93 2.98
N GLY A 57 13.98 0.29 2.10
CA GLY A 57 14.25 0.22 0.68
C GLY A 57 13.04 -0.21 -0.13
N VAL A 58 13.25 -0.42 -1.42
CA VAL A 58 12.25 -0.92 -2.35
C VAL A 58 11.81 -2.33 -1.93
N VAL A 59 10.50 -2.58 -1.90
CA VAL A 59 9.93 -3.88 -1.52
C VAL A 59 8.97 -4.36 -2.61
N ALA A 60 9.22 -5.55 -3.14
CA ALA A 60 8.29 -6.24 -4.04
C ALA A 60 7.52 -7.31 -3.27
N LEU A 61 6.19 -7.18 -3.23
CA LEU A 61 5.26 -8.06 -2.52
C LEU A 61 4.40 -8.80 -3.55
N ARG A 62 4.86 -10.00 -3.93
CA ARG A 62 4.25 -10.80 -5.01
C ARG A 62 2.93 -11.46 -4.61
N ASP A 63 2.83 -11.90 -3.36
CA ASP A 63 1.70 -12.69 -2.86
C ASP A 63 0.82 -11.92 -1.86
N LEU A 64 0.93 -10.59 -1.83
CA LEU A 64 0.19 -9.76 -0.87
C LEU A 64 -1.33 -9.82 -1.10
N LEU A 65 -1.76 -9.91 -2.35
CA LEU A 65 -3.17 -9.84 -2.76
C LEU A 65 -3.62 -11.21 -3.30
N PRO A 66 -3.94 -12.17 -2.41
CA PRO A 66 -4.10 -13.57 -2.79
C PRO A 66 -5.23 -13.76 -3.81
N GLY A 67 -4.95 -14.57 -4.83
CA GLY A 67 -5.92 -14.93 -5.88
C GLY A 67 -6.25 -13.82 -6.88
N SER A 68 -5.60 -12.66 -6.81
CA SER A 68 -5.86 -11.54 -7.73
C SER A 68 -5.00 -11.54 -9.00
N GLY A 69 -3.84 -12.22 -8.97
CA GLY A 69 -2.81 -12.11 -10.01
C GLY A 69 -2.11 -10.74 -10.04
N LEU A 70 -2.26 -9.95 -8.97
CA LEU A 70 -1.64 -8.64 -8.81
C LEU A 70 -0.46 -8.71 -7.84
N GLU A 71 0.55 -7.92 -8.13
CA GLU A 71 1.73 -7.71 -7.29
C GLU A 71 1.81 -6.25 -6.85
N VAL A 72 2.49 -6.01 -5.74
CA VAL A 72 2.70 -4.66 -5.21
C VAL A 72 4.18 -4.35 -5.14
N LEU A 73 4.59 -3.26 -5.77
CA LEU A 73 5.91 -2.69 -5.65
C LEU A 73 5.83 -1.41 -4.81
N TYR A 74 6.52 -1.41 -3.68
CA TYR A 74 6.68 -0.26 -2.82
C TYR A 74 8.02 0.42 -3.08
N LEU A 75 7.98 1.72 -3.36
CA LEU A 75 9.12 2.61 -3.50
C LEU A 75 9.08 3.61 -2.34
N PRO A 76 10.01 3.55 -1.37
CA PRO A 76 10.04 4.52 -0.29
C PRO A 76 10.36 5.93 -0.83
N SER A 77 9.96 6.96 -0.09
CA SER A 77 10.41 8.31 -0.36
C SER A 77 11.94 8.41 -0.16
N THR A 78 12.60 9.32 -0.87
CA THR A 78 14.05 9.55 -0.74
C THR A 78 14.49 10.03 0.65
N SER A 79 13.53 10.44 1.49
CA SER A 79 13.74 10.89 2.87
C SER A 79 13.52 9.73 3.85
N VAL A 80 14.33 8.67 3.75
CA VAL A 80 14.18 7.49 4.62
C VAL A 80 14.61 7.84 6.05
N THR A 81 13.65 7.97 6.95
CA THR A 81 13.90 7.97 8.40
C THR A 81 13.81 6.53 8.90
N ILE A 82 14.93 5.94 9.28
CA ILE A 82 14.99 4.57 9.82
C ILE A 82 14.28 4.56 11.17
N GLY A 83 13.06 4.01 11.21
CA GLY A 83 12.30 3.82 12.44
C GLY A 83 12.66 2.50 13.14
N THR A 84 12.75 2.52 14.46
CA THR A 84 13.03 1.33 15.30
C THR A 84 11.87 0.34 15.27
N LEU A 85 12.19 -0.95 15.17
CA LEU A 85 11.24 -2.08 15.22
C LEU A 85 10.79 -2.32 16.67
N ALA A 86 9.73 -1.66 17.11
CA ALA A 86 9.06 -2.01 18.37
C ALA A 86 7.55 -2.18 18.11
N ASN A 87 7.07 -3.42 18.31
CA ASN A 87 5.68 -3.91 18.38
C ASN A 87 4.65 -3.19 17.51
N LEU A 88 4.22 -3.85 16.43
CA LEU A 88 3.08 -3.42 15.60
C LEU A 88 1.76 -3.51 16.37
N PRO A 89 0.98 -2.43 16.46
CA PRO A 89 -0.46 -2.51 16.62
C PRO A 89 -1.11 -2.47 15.23
N GLY A 90 -1.67 -3.59 14.77
CA GLY A 90 -2.45 -3.60 13.54
C GLY A 90 -2.76 -5.01 13.07
N GLU A 91 -4.04 -5.32 12.89
CA GLU A 91 -4.49 -6.61 12.37
C GLU A 91 -4.53 -6.54 10.84
N ILE A 92 -3.69 -7.34 10.17
CA ILE A 92 -3.78 -7.56 8.72
C ILE A 92 -4.74 -8.72 8.51
N HIS A 93 -5.94 -8.41 8.00
CA HIS A 93 -6.94 -9.43 7.73
C HIS A 93 -6.74 -10.01 6.31
N GLN A 94 -6.56 -11.33 6.22
CA GLN A 94 -6.27 -12.01 4.94
C GLN A 94 -7.45 -11.96 3.96
N ASP A 95 -8.68 -12.01 4.47
CA ASP A 95 -9.91 -11.83 3.69
C ASP A 95 -9.98 -10.41 3.09
N ALA A 96 -9.59 -9.40 3.86
CA ALA A 96 -9.50 -8.01 3.39
C ALA A 96 -8.45 -7.84 2.29
N LEU A 97 -7.28 -8.47 2.39
CA LEU A 97 -6.28 -8.47 1.31
C LEU A 97 -6.82 -9.12 0.03
N ALA A 98 -7.55 -10.23 0.15
CA ALA A 98 -8.21 -10.87 -0.99
C ALA A 98 -9.26 -9.95 -1.63
N ASP A 99 -10.03 -9.22 -0.81
CA ASP A 99 -11.06 -8.29 -1.28
C ASP A 99 -10.46 -7.06 -1.98
N ILE A 100 -9.37 -6.50 -1.44
CA ILE A 100 -8.58 -5.43 -2.07
C ILE A 100 -8.09 -5.91 -3.45
N GLY A 101 -7.46 -7.08 -3.51
CA GLY A 101 -6.96 -7.66 -4.76
C GLY A 101 -8.05 -7.89 -5.79
N ARG A 102 -9.21 -8.40 -5.35
CA ARG A 102 -10.38 -8.61 -6.22
C ARG A 102 -10.93 -7.31 -6.77
N ALA A 103 -11.08 -6.29 -5.92
CA ALA A 103 -11.60 -4.98 -6.32
C ALA A 103 -10.68 -4.31 -7.35
N LEU A 104 -9.37 -4.31 -7.10
CA LEU A 104 -8.37 -3.78 -8.04
C LEU A 104 -8.36 -4.56 -9.35
N ARG A 105 -8.41 -5.90 -9.31
CA ARG A 105 -8.44 -6.71 -10.52
C ARG A 105 -9.71 -6.47 -11.34
N ALA A 106 -10.86 -6.32 -10.68
CA ALA A 106 -12.10 -5.97 -11.34
C ALA A 106 -12.03 -4.60 -12.01
N GLU A 107 -11.44 -3.60 -11.34
CA GLU A 107 -11.23 -2.26 -11.90
C GLU A 107 -10.29 -2.29 -13.12
N PHE A 108 -9.20 -3.04 -13.03
CA PHE A 108 -8.23 -3.22 -14.13
C PHE A 108 -8.91 -3.80 -15.37
N ILE A 109 -9.70 -4.86 -15.19
CA ILE A 109 -10.49 -5.47 -16.28
C ILE A 109 -11.50 -4.46 -16.85
N ALA A 110 -12.23 -3.74 -16.00
CA ALA A 110 -13.25 -2.80 -16.43
C ALA A 110 -12.67 -1.59 -17.21
N THR A 111 -11.47 -1.16 -16.86
CA THR A 111 -10.82 0.02 -17.45
C THR A 111 -9.80 -0.33 -18.54
N GLY A 112 -9.51 -1.62 -18.75
CA GLY A 112 -8.45 -2.07 -19.66
C GLY A 112 -7.04 -1.69 -19.18
N ARG A 113 -6.87 -1.46 -17.88
CA ARG A 113 -5.58 -1.13 -17.25
C ARG A 113 -4.93 -2.38 -16.67
N ASP A 114 -3.61 -2.34 -16.56
CA ASP A 114 -2.77 -3.41 -16.00
C ASP A 114 -1.94 -2.94 -14.79
N MET A 115 -1.96 -1.64 -14.49
CA MET A 115 -1.28 -1.05 -13.35
C MET A 115 -1.96 0.21 -12.82
N VAL A 116 -1.70 0.52 -11.55
CA VAL A 116 -1.99 1.79 -10.91
C VAL A 116 -0.82 2.19 -10.02
N GLN A 117 -0.49 3.48 -10.02
CA GLN A 117 0.44 4.09 -9.08
C GLN A 117 -0.35 4.94 -8.09
N ILE A 118 -0.06 4.76 -6.80
CA ILE A 118 -0.58 5.53 -5.68
C ILE A 118 0.62 6.23 -5.04
N GLU A 119 0.55 7.55 -4.94
CA GLU A 119 1.58 8.36 -4.28
C GLU A 119 1.06 8.78 -2.91
N ALA A 120 1.88 8.54 -1.88
CA ALA A 120 1.63 8.98 -0.51
C ALA A 120 2.09 10.42 -0.33
N ASP A 121 1.56 11.10 0.68
CA ASP A 121 1.89 12.50 0.98
C ASP A 121 3.36 12.70 1.38
N ASP A 122 4.03 11.64 1.83
CA ASP A 122 5.48 11.65 2.10
C ASP A 122 6.34 11.43 0.84
N GLY A 123 5.74 11.31 -0.33
CA GLY A 123 6.37 11.06 -1.63
C GLY A 123 6.73 9.60 -1.90
N ALA A 124 6.36 8.67 -1.00
CA ALA A 124 6.49 7.25 -1.29
C ALA A 124 5.46 6.81 -2.32
N ARG A 125 5.77 5.76 -3.09
CA ARG A 125 4.88 5.26 -4.15
C ARG A 125 4.59 3.79 -3.95
N LEU A 126 3.31 3.43 -4.10
CA LEU A 126 2.87 2.05 -4.29
C LEU A 126 2.46 1.87 -5.74
N ILE A 127 3.01 0.86 -6.40
CA ILE A 127 2.59 0.45 -7.73
C ILE A 127 1.95 -0.93 -7.59
N VAL A 128 0.65 -1.00 -7.86
CA VAL A 128 -0.04 -2.30 -7.97
C VAL A 128 -0.13 -2.63 -9.46
N HIS A 129 0.33 -3.81 -9.84
CA HIS A 129 0.37 -4.20 -11.24
C HIS A 129 0.02 -5.67 -11.44
N ALA A 130 -0.47 -5.99 -12.63
CA ALA A 130 -0.70 -7.37 -13.03
C ALA A 130 0.64 -8.10 -13.21
N ILE A 131 0.66 -9.40 -12.91
CA ILE A 131 1.86 -10.22 -13.07
C ILE A 131 2.40 -10.21 -14.50
N GLU A 132 1.51 -10.08 -15.48
CA GLU A 132 1.84 -10.08 -16.91
C GLU A 132 2.71 -8.87 -17.31
N VAL A 133 2.65 -7.76 -16.56
CA VAL A 133 3.42 -6.54 -16.83
C VAL A 133 4.60 -6.32 -15.89
N ARG A 134 4.93 -7.32 -15.05
CA ARG A 134 6.04 -7.24 -14.09
C ARG A 134 7.33 -6.75 -14.72
N ALA A 135 7.74 -7.34 -15.85
CA ALA A 135 9.00 -6.97 -16.50
C ALA A 135 9.03 -5.48 -16.91
N LEU A 136 7.89 -4.94 -17.37
CA LEU A 136 7.75 -3.53 -17.73
C LEU A 136 7.87 -2.63 -16.49
N VAL A 137 7.18 -2.96 -15.40
CA VAL A 137 7.23 -2.19 -14.16
C VAL A 137 8.63 -2.17 -13.56
N MET A 138 9.30 -3.33 -13.51
CA MET A 138 10.67 -3.44 -13.02
C MET A 138 11.64 -2.60 -13.85
N ALA A 139 11.53 -2.65 -15.18
CA ALA A 139 12.34 -1.83 -16.08
C ALA A 139 12.08 -0.33 -15.90
N ALA A 140 10.81 0.08 -15.84
CA ALA A 140 10.42 1.49 -15.72
C ALA A 140 10.81 2.10 -14.37
N THR A 141 10.87 1.29 -13.31
CA THR A 141 11.27 1.74 -11.97
C THR A 141 12.77 1.57 -11.71
N ASN A 142 13.52 1.02 -12.67
CA ASN A 142 14.92 0.62 -12.51
C ASN A 142 15.16 -0.30 -11.29
N VAL A 143 14.17 -1.14 -10.98
CA VAL A 143 14.22 -2.12 -9.90
C VAL A 143 14.59 -3.47 -10.48
N GLN A 144 15.60 -4.13 -9.89
CA GLN A 144 15.94 -5.50 -10.22
C GLN A 144 15.44 -6.41 -9.10
N LEU A 145 14.64 -7.42 -9.48
CA LEU A 145 14.26 -8.48 -8.56
C LEU A 145 15.45 -9.41 -8.38
N ILE A 146 16.00 -9.43 -7.17
CA ILE A 146 16.94 -10.45 -6.75
C ILE A 146 16.10 -11.55 -6.10
N ASP A 147 15.98 -12.71 -6.74
CA ASP A 147 15.35 -13.85 -6.08
C ASP A 147 16.23 -14.27 -4.90
N ALA A 148 15.66 -14.25 -3.71
CA ALA A 148 16.27 -14.89 -2.55
C ALA A 148 16.23 -16.40 -2.80
N ARG A 149 17.39 -16.98 -3.12
CA ARG A 149 17.59 -18.42 -3.17
C ARG A 149 17.46 -19.04 -1.78
#